data_AF-A0A9Q3XTB1-F1
#
_entry.id   AF-A0A9Q3XTB1-F1
#
_cell.length_a   1.000
_cell.length_b   1.000
_cell.length_c   1.000
_cell.angle_alpha   90.00
_cell.angle_beta   90.00
_cell.angle_gamma   90.00
#
_symmetry.space_group_name_H-M   'P 1'
#
loop_
_entity.id
_entity.type
_entity.pdbx_description
1 polymer ?
#
loop_
_entity_poly.entity_id
_entity_poly.type
_entity_poly.pdbx_seq_one_letter_code
_entity_poly.pdbx_strand_id
1 'polypeptide(L)'
;MTSISFRIASIAALAAVMASCHTPSIGEPITLDADEVATLAERDGVTIPDGFEFVEGRTHSEFSGQPAWSARYSGAPDAFDGEAVAEANPSFPPMRTAACDPTPTTSAGNSTWCKPSLITELPPGGVTDTMTIELTHEGDGTKLVVSSQGH
;
A
#
# COMPACT_ATOMS: atom_id res chain seq x y z
N MET A 1 -59.62 40.58 10.21
CA MET A 1 -59.00 40.41 11.56
C MET A 1 -58.82 38.90 11.71
N THR A 2 -57.64 38.29 11.76
CA THR A 2 -56.31 38.73 12.19
C THR A 2 -55.30 37.81 11.47
N SER A 3 -54.37 38.36 10.69
CA SER A 3 -53.34 37.56 10.00
C SER A 3 -52.18 37.31 10.96
N ILE A 4 -51.89 36.04 11.26
CA ILE A 4 -50.81 35.62 12.16
C ILE A 4 -49.52 35.54 11.35
N SER A 5 -48.66 36.54 11.55
CA SER A 5 -47.25 36.50 11.20
C SER A 5 -46.50 35.61 12.20
N PHE A 6 -45.86 34.54 11.74
CA PHE A 6 -44.71 33.96 12.43
C PHE A 6 -43.63 33.63 11.39
N ARG A 7 -42.63 34.51 11.32
CA ARG A 7 -41.38 34.27 10.60
C ARG A 7 -40.54 33.31 11.44
N ILE A 8 -40.32 32.10 10.97
CA ILE A 8 -39.26 31.24 11.50
C ILE A 8 -38.07 31.41 10.54
N ALA A 9 -37.15 32.27 10.94
CA ALA A 9 -35.85 32.40 10.28
C ALA A 9 -34.99 31.20 10.73
N SER A 10 -34.90 30.18 9.89
CA SER A 10 -33.96 29.08 10.08
C SER A 10 -32.54 29.59 9.86
N ILE A 11 -31.80 29.79 10.95
CA ILE A 11 -30.37 30.05 10.94
C ILE A 11 -29.70 28.71 10.62
N ALA A 12 -29.32 28.50 9.36
CA ALA A 12 -28.42 27.42 8.99
C ALA A 12 -27.02 27.79 9.50
N ALA A 13 -26.58 27.15 10.59
CA ALA A 13 -25.21 27.25 11.06
C ALA A 13 -24.29 26.56 10.06
N LEU A 14 -23.58 27.36 9.25
CA LEU A 14 -22.51 26.87 8.39
C LEU A 14 -21.28 26.60 9.27
N ALA A 15 -21.11 25.35 9.67
CA ALA A 15 -19.87 24.91 10.32
C ALA A 15 -18.76 24.90 9.25
N ALA A 16 -17.94 25.96 9.24
CA ALA A 16 -16.70 25.98 8.49
C ALA A 16 -15.76 24.95 9.12
N VAL A 17 -15.65 23.78 8.50
CA VAL A 17 -14.61 22.80 8.84
C VAL A 17 -13.28 23.43 8.47
N MET A 18 -12.54 23.89 9.47
CA MET A 18 -11.15 24.30 9.32
C MET A 18 -10.35 23.03 9.07
N ALA A 19 -10.14 22.68 7.80
CA ALA A 19 -9.12 21.72 7.43
C ALA A 19 -7.77 22.36 7.79
N SER A 20 -7.25 22.03 8.97
CA SER A 20 -5.87 22.34 9.33
C SER A 20 -4.98 21.60 8.33
N CYS A 21 -4.40 22.32 7.37
CA CYS A 21 -3.35 21.81 6.51
C CYS A 21 -2.17 21.39 7.39
N HIS A 22 -2.17 20.13 7.80
CA HIS A 22 -1.02 19.50 8.43
C HIS A 22 -0.05 19.16 7.29
N THR A 23 1.05 19.90 7.19
CA THR A 23 2.15 19.52 6.32
C THR A 23 2.90 18.40 7.03
N PRO A 24 2.86 17.16 6.54
CA PRO A 24 3.57 16.04 7.18
C PRO A 24 5.07 16.32 7.21
N SER A 25 5.71 15.91 8.31
CA SER A 25 7.15 16.07 8.48
C SER A 25 7.93 15.12 7.55
N ILE A 26 9.19 15.44 7.24
CA ILE A 26 10.06 14.51 6.49
C ILE A 26 10.17 13.20 7.29
N GLY A 27 9.96 12.05 6.61
CA GLY A 27 9.92 10.72 7.23
C GLY A 27 8.61 10.35 7.94
N GLU A 28 7.61 11.25 7.99
CA GLU A 28 6.29 10.91 8.52
C GLU A 28 5.52 10.05 7.51
N PRO A 29 4.97 8.88 7.91
CA PRO A 29 4.17 8.06 7.01
C PRO A 29 2.86 8.77 6.65
N ILE A 30 2.68 9.05 5.37
CA ILE A 30 1.45 9.58 4.78
C ILE A 30 0.64 8.38 4.30
N THR A 31 -0.60 8.26 4.76
CA THR A 31 -1.54 7.26 4.22
C THR A 31 -1.93 7.66 2.81
N LEU A 32 -1.85 6.70 1.89
CA LEU A 32 -2.31 6.86 0.52
C LEU A 32 -3.68 6.22 0.35
N ASP A 33 -4.51 6.82 -0.49
CA ASP A 33 -5.71 6.17 -1.00
C ASP A 33 -5.40 5.26 -2.22
N ALA A 34 -6.44 4.58 -2.72
CA ALA A 34 -6.30 3.62 -3.81
C ALA A 34 -5.88 4.27 -5.14
N ASP A 35 -6.36 5.49 -5.42
CA ASP A 35 -6.08 6.20 -6.68
C ASP A 35 -4.64 6.73 -6.68
N GLU A 36 -4.17 7.21 -5.53
CA GLU A 36 -2.77 7.63 -5.33
C GLU A 36 -1.81 6.43 -5.48
N VAL A 37 -2.16 5.29 -4.90
CA VAL A 37 -1.37 4.06 -5.06
C VAL A 37 -1.37 3.57 -6.50
N ALA A 38 -2.50 3.61 -7.20
CA ALA A 38 -2.58 3.24 -8.62
C ALA A 38 -1.64 4.11 -9.47
N THR A 39 -1.60 5.42 -9.19
CA THR A 39 -0.69 6.35 -9.87
C THR A 39 0.79 5.99 -9.64
N LEU A 40 1.15 5.61 -8.41
CA LEU A 40 2.52 5.18 -8.08
C LEU A 40 2.86 3.83 -8.72
N ALA A 41 1.93 2.87 -8.72
CA ALA A 41 2.10 1.58 -9.37
C ALA A 41 2.32 1.73 -10.89
N GLU A 42 1.52 2.58 -11.55
CA GLU A 42 1.69 2.90 -12.97
C GLU A 42 3.04 3.56 -13.26
N ARG A 43 3.43 4.56 -12.45
CA ARG A 43 4.74 5.23 -12.55
C ARG A 43 5.89 4.22 -12.55
N ASP A 44 5.78 3.22 -11.70
CA ASP A 44 6.83 2.24 -11.46
C ASP A 44 6.65 0.92 -12.23
N GLY A 45 5.66 0.87 -13.12
CA GLY A 45 5.41 -0.25 -14.02
C GLY A 45 4.92 -1.53 -13.33
N VAL A 46 4.30 -1.43 -12.16
CA VAL A 46 3.70 -2.55 -11.43
C VAL A 46 2.22 -2.68 -11.81
N THR A 47 1.79 -3.88 -12.18
CA THR A 47 0.38 -4.23 -12.37
C THR A 47 -0.10 -5.10 -11.23
N ILE A 48 -1.21 -4.71 -10.60
CA ILE A 48 -1.88 -5.53 -9.59
C ILE A 48 -2.82 -6.49 -10.31
N PRO A 49 -2.70 -7.82 -10.12
CA PRO A 49 -3.64 -8.77 -10.72
C PRO A 49 -5.08 -8.51 -10.25
N ASP A 50 -6.05 -8.88 -11.08
CA ASP A 50 -7.46 -8.87 -10.70
C ASP A 50 -7.69 -9.67 -9.41
N GLY A 51 -8.80 -9.45 -8.70
CA GLY A 51 -9.12 -10.22 -7.48
C GLY A 51 -8.33 -9.85 -6.22
N PHE A 52 -7.36 -8.93 -6.33
CA PHE A 52 -6.78 -8.24 -5.18
C PHE A 52 -7.51 -6.91 -4.92
N GLU A 53 -8.01 -6.75 -3.70
CA GLU A 53 -8.62 -5.51 -3.23
C GLU A 53 -7.61 -4.69 -2.42
N PHE A 54 -7.57 -3.39 -2.68
CA PHE A 54 -6.72 -2.46 -1.93
C PHE A 54 -7.15 -2.41 -0.46
N VAL A 55 -6.17 -2.53 0.44
CA VAL A 55 -6.39 -2.44 1.89
C VAL A 55 -5.81 -1.15 2.45
N GLU A 56 -4.57 -0.84 2.07
CA GLU A 56 -3.78 0.20 2.71
C GLU A 56 -2.60 0.61 1.83
N GLY A 57 -2.33 1.90 1.76
CA GLY A 57 -1.14 2.47 1.13
C GLY A 57 -0.43 3.43 2.07
N ARG A 58 0.89 3.48 1.98
CA ARG A 58 1.71 4.48 2.69
C ARG A 58 2.83 4.98 1.80
N THR A 59 3.15 6.25 1.94
CA THR A 59 4.40 6.84 1.45
C THR A 59 5.10 7.58 2.58
N HIS A 60 6.39 7.81 2.44
CA HIS A 60 7.08 8.80 3.27
C HIS A 60 7.97 9.66 2.37
N SER A 61 8.03 10.94 2.71
CA SER A 61 8.90 11.89 2.02
C SER A 61 10.34 11.56 2.34
N GLU A 62 11.12 11.26 1.31
CA GLU A 62 12.57 11.10 1.42
C GLU A 62 13.30 12.44 1.37
N PHE A 63 14.53 12.44 1.89
CA PHE A 63 15.36 13.65 1.92
C PHE A 63 15.78 14.10 0.52
N SER A 64 15.94 13.18 -0.45
CA SER A 64 16.31 13.52 -1.83
C SER A 64 16.12 12.38 -2.85
N GLY A 65 15.08 12.46 -3.68
CA GLY A 65 14.82 11.45 -4.71
C GLY A 65 13.32 11.15 -4.80
N GLN A 66 12.98 9.93 -5.24
CA GLN A 66 11.58 9.51 -5.33
C GLN A 66 11.08 9.08 -3.95
N PRO A 67 9.84 9.42 -3.57
CA PRO A 67 9.31 9.00 -2.29
C PRO A 67 9.13 7.48 -2.26
N ALA A 68 9.60 6.87 -1.17
CA ALA A 68 9.34 5.47 -0.87
C ALA A 68 7.84 5.26 -0.66
N TRP A 69 7.31 4.12 -1.11
CA TRP A 69 5.91 3.79 -0.92
C TRP A 69 5.70 2.30 -0.77
N SER A 70 4.61 1.94 -0.12
CA SER A 70 4.15 0.56 -0.03
C SER A 70 2.64 0.49 -0.10
N ALA A 71 2.12 -0.59 -0.67
CA ALA A 71 0.70 -0.88 -0.69
C ALA A 71 0.45 -2.34 -0.34
N ARG A 72 -0.65 -2.57 0.38
CA ARG A 72 -1.14 -3.89 0.76
C ARG A 72 -2.48 -4.15 0.10
N TYR A 73 -2.62 -5.36 -0.42
CA TYR A 73 -3.84 -5.86 -1.02
C TYR A 73 -4.23 -7.21 -0.41
N SER A 74 -5.53 -7.48 -0.39
CA SER A 74 -6.10 -8.75 0.04
C SER A 74 -6.86 -9.41 -1.10
N GLY A 75 -6.63 -10.70 -1.30
CA GLY A 75 -7.41 -11.54 -2.18
C GLY A 75 -8.00 -12.73 -1.44
N ALA A 76 -8.98 -13.38 -2.07
CA ALA A 76 -9.50 -14.69 -1.68
C ALA A 76 -8.37 -15.72 -1.44
N PRO A 77 -8.61 -16.80 -0.67
CA PRO A 77 -7.59 -17.82 -0.37
C PRO A 77 -7.05 -18.49 -1.62
N ASP A 78 -7.88 -18.62 -2.65
CA ASP A 78 -7.52 -19.15 -3.96
C ASP A 78 -7.32 -18.04 -5.00
N ALA A 79 -7.24 -16.77 -4.56
CA ALA A 79 -7.24 -15.63 -5.48
C ALA A 79 -6.19 -15.81 -6.54
N PHE A 80 -4.93 -16.11 -6.18
CA PHE A 80 -3.87 -16.35 -7.16
C PHE A 80 -2.69 -17.14 -6.59
N ASP A 81 -1.97 -17.85 -7.46
CA ASP A 81 -0.61 -18.34 -7.21
C ASP A 81 0.41 -17.33 -7.77
N GLY A 82 1.69 -17.50 -7.46
CA GLY A 82 2.73 -16.58 -7.93
C GLY A 82 2.90 -16.51 -9.45
N GLU A 83 2.31 -17.44 -10.21
CA GLU A 83 2.34 -17.43 -11.67
C GLU A 83 1.53 -16.25 -12.21
N ALA A 84 0.33 -16.00 -11.68
CA ALA A 84 -0.48 -14.89 -12.12
C ALA A 84 0.11 -13.52 -11.77
N VAL A 85 0.77 -13.41 -10.61
CA VAL A 85 1.52 -12.19 -10.26
C VAL A 85 2.66 -11.96 -11.26
N ALA A 86 3.37 -13.02 -11.66
CA ALA A 86 4.42 -12.93 -12.68
C ALA A 86 3.87 -12.65 -14.09
N GLU A 87 2.71 -13.20 -14.46
CA GLU A 87 2.05 -12.95 -15.74
C GLU A 87 1.60 -11.49 -15.87
N ALA A 88 1.06 -10.90 -14.80
CA ALA A 88 0.70 -9.48 -14.75
C ALA A 88 1.93 -8.56 -14.82
N ASN A 89 3.11 -9.04 -14.39
CA ASN A 89 4.34 -8.26 -14.27
C ASN A 89 5.50 -8.89 -15.08
N PRO A 90 5.39 -9.02 -16.41
CA PRO A 90 6.37 -9.76 -17.22
C PRO A 90 7.74 -9.07 -17.34
N SER A 91 7.81 -7.79 -16.97
CA SER A 91 9.07 -7.03 -16.86
C SER A 91 9.83 -7.31 -15.57
N PHE A 92 9.21 -7.98 -14.60
CA PHE A 92 9.80 -8.32 -13.31
C PHE A 92 10.51 -9.68 -13.40
N PRO A 93 11.59 -9.88 -12.63
CA PRO A 93 12.17 -11.21 -12.48
C PRO A 93 11.13 -12.22 -11.99
N PRO A 94 11.26 -13.51 -12.35
CA PRO A 94 10.37 -14.54 -11.85
C PRO A 94 10.28 -14.51 -10.32
N MET A 95 9.07 -14.71 -9.79
CA MET A 95 8.91 -14.83 -8.35
C MET A 95 9.67 -16.05 -7.85
N ARG A 96 10.41 -15.86 -6.77
CA ARG A 96 11.16 -16.92 -6.09
C ARG A 96 10.64 -17.10 -4.68
N THR A 97 10.75 -18.31 -4.16
CA THR A 97 10.46 -18.56 -2.74
C THR A 97 11.51 -17.87 -1.87
N ALA A 98 11.06 -16.95 -1.03
CA ALA A 98 11.88 -16.44 0.05
C ALA A 98 11.99 -17.54 1.12
N ALA A 99 13.22 -17.99 1.37
CA ALA A 99 13.46 -18.87 2.50
C ALA A 99 13.33 -18.05 3.79
N CYS A 100 12.68 -18.64 4.77
CA CYS A 100 12.74 -18.20 6.14
C CYS A 100 14.20 -18.22 6.61
N ASP A 101 14.80 -17.06 6.85
CA ASP A 101 16.07 -16.99 7.56
C ASP A 101 15.75 -17.03 9.07
N PRO A 102 16.07 -18.13 9.78
CA PRO A 102 15.87 -18.24 11.21
C PRO A 102 16.99 -17.51 11.95
N THR A 103 17.40 -16.32 11.51
CA THR A 103 18.40 -15.55 12.23
C THR A 103 17.80 -15.16 13.57
N PRO A 104 18.41 -15.57 14.71
CA PRO A 104 17.92 -15.16 16.01
C PRO A 104 18.28 -13.68 16.21
N THR A 105 17.47 -12.77 15.69
CA THR A 105 17.46 -11.40 16.19
C THR A 105 16.96 -11.46 17.62
N THR A 106 17.77 -10.91 18.53
CA THR A 106 17.68 -10.97 19.98
C THR A 106 16.48 -10.23 20.59
N SER A 107 15.36 -10.13 19.87
CA SER A 107 14.09 -9.60 20.37
C SER A 107 13.03 -10.70 20.36
N ALA A 108 12.53 -11.03 21.54
CA ALA A 108 11.51 -12.05 21.78
C ALA A 108 10.34 -11.97 20.78
N GLY A 109 10.21 -13.00 19.96
CA GLY A 109 9.09 -13.25 19.05
C GLY A 109 9.28 -14.61 18.37
N ASN A 110 8.73 -15.65 18.98
CA ASN A 110 8.48 -17.00 18.45
C ASN A 110 8.85 -17.29 16.97
N SER A 111 9.70 -18.29 16.76
CA SER A 111 10.08 -18.86 15.46
C SER A 111 9.03 -19.82 14.85
N THR A 112 7.73 -19.52 15.03
CA THR A 112 6.60 -20.35 14.52
C THR A 112 5.87 -19.70 13.33
N TRP A 113 6.31 -18.52 12.88
CA TRP A 113 5.50 -17.63 12.02
C TRP A 113 6.07 -17.42 10.62
N CYS A 114 7.20 -18.03 10.29
CA CYS A 114 7.74 -17.85 8.97
C CYS A 114 7.01 -18.76 7.97
N LYS A 115 6.12 -18.13 7.20
CA LYS A 115 5.49 -18.76 6.04
C LYS A 115 6.33 -18.48 4.80
N PRO A 116 6.46 -19.44 3.88
CA PRO A 116 7.10 -19.17 2.60
C PRO A 116 6.31 -18.06 1.89
N SER A 117 7.00 -17.01 1.48
CA SER A 117 6.47 -15.99 0.58
C SER A 117 7.14 -16.10 -0.78
N LEU A 118 6.44 -15.62 -1.80
CA LEU A 118 6.99 -15.47 -3.13
C LEU A 118 7.36 -14.00 -3.31
N ILE A 119 8.59 -13.75 -3.75
CA ILE A 119 9.15 -12.41 -3.89
C ILE A 119 9.75 -12.23 -5.28
N THR A 120 9.50 -11.08 -5.88
CA THR A 120 10.32 -10.56 -6.98
C THR A 120 11.01 -9.27 -6.55
N GLU A 121 12.24 -9.07 -7.03
CA GLU A 121 13.04 -7.87 -6.79
C GLU A 121 13.57 -7.40 -8.14
N LEU A 122 13.14 -6.23 -8.61
CA LEU A 122 13.81 -5.62 -9.76
C LEU A 122 15.16 -5.05 -9.34
N PRO A 123 16.25 -5.29 -10.09
CA PRO A 123 17.42 -4.47 -9.96
C PRO A 123 17.05 -3.04 -10.38
N PRO A 124 17.39 -2.02 -9.59
CA PRO A 124 17.08 -0.63 -9.93
C PRO A 124 17.69 -0.27 -11.28
N GLY A 125 16.89 0.36 -12.14
CA GLY A 125 17.30 0.88 -13.45
C GLY A 125 18.25 2.08 -13.40
N GLY A 126 18.73 2.45 -12.21
CA GLY A 126 19.76 3.44 -11.99
C GLY A 126 19.62 4.07 -10.61
N VAL A 127 20.59 3.78 -9.73
CA VAL A 127 20.85 4.46 -8.44
C VAL A 127 19.58 5.03 -7.78
N THR A 128 18.54 4.29 -7.42
CA THR A 128 18.45 3.55 -6.14
C THR A 128 17.02 3.04 -5.82
N ASP A 129 16.06 3.06 -6.75
CA ASP A 129 14.69 2.63 -6.45
C ASP A 129 14.51 1.12 -6.67
N THR A 130 14.66 0.32 -5.60
CA THR A 130 14.38 -1.13 -5.67
C THR A 130 12.89 -1.36 -5.50
N MET A 131 12.31 -2.12 -6.44
CA MET A 131 10.93 -2.57 -6.37
C MET A 131 10.83 -4.02 -5.95
N THR A 132 9.96 -4.25 -4.98
CA THR A 132 9.67 -5.56 -4.41
C THR A 132 8.17 -5.84 -4.47
N ILE A 133 7.82 -7.02 -5.01
CA ILE A 133 6.46 -7.56 -4.90
C ILE A 133 6.55 -8.84 -4.08
N GLU A 134 5.80 -8.90 -2.99
CA GLU A 134 5.73 -10.03 -2.08
C GLU A 134 4.30 -10.60 -2.03
N LEU A 135 4.18 -11.92 -2.15
CA LEU A 135 2.93 -12.67 -2.07
C LEU A 135 3.01 -13.68 -0.92
N THR A 136 2.03 -13.64 -0.03
CA THR A 136 1.95 -14.52 1.15
C THR A 136 0.55 -15.10 1.31
N HIS A 137 0.46 -16.37 1.74
CA HIS A 137 -0.81 -17.03 2.06
C HIS A 137 -1.01 -17.11 3.58
N GLU A 138 -1.98 -16.37 4.10
CA GLU A 138 -2.27 -16.29 5.53
C GLU A 138 -3.72 -16.69 5.83
N GLY A 139 -3.90 -17.65 6.74
CA GLY A 139 -5.23 -18.10 7.15
C GLY A 139 -6.11 -18.51 5.97
N ASP A 140 -7.18 -17.75 5.78
CA ASP A 140 -8.23 -17.87 4.77
C ASP A 140 -8.06 -16.90 3.59
N GLY A 141 -6.88 -16.32 3.36
CA GLY A 141 -6.67 -15.34 2.30
C GLY A 141 -5.26 -15.28 1.72
N THR A 142 -5.16 -14.54 0.62
CA THR A 142 -3.90 -14.23 -0.06
C THR A 142 -3.58 -12.75 0.12
N LYS A 143 -2.33 -12.43 0.45
CA LYS A 143 -1.86 -11.06 0.66
C LYS A 143 -0.80 -10.72 -0.36
N LEU A 144 -0.93 -9.54 -0.97
CA LEU A 144 0.06 -8.97 -1.87
C LEU A 144 0.58 -7.67 -1.26
N VAL A 145 1.89 -7.53 -1.20
CA VAL A 145 2.57 -6.30 -0.79
C VAL A 145 3.46 -5.83 -1.93
N VAL A 146 3.28 -4.58 -2.33
CA VAL A 146 4.15 -3.91 -3.30
C VAL A 146 4.90 -2.82 -2.57
N SER A 147 6.22 -2.75 -2.71
CA SER A 147 7.07 -1.79 -2.02
C SER A 147 8.15 -1.22 -2.91
N SER A 148 8.34 0.09 -2.80
CA SER A 148 9.43 0.88 -3.36
C SER A 148 10.27 1.46 -2.24
N GLN A 149 11.58 1.28 -2.32
CA GLN A 149 12.47 1.79 -1.27
C GLN A 149 12.74 3.31 -1.34
N GLY A 150 12.37 4.00 -2.42
CA GLY A 150 12.63 5.44 -2.58
C GLY A 150 14.11 5.85 -2.43
N HIS A 151 14.38 7.15 -2.52
CA HIS A 151 15.69 7.75 -2.22
C HIS A 151 15.58 9.20 -1.77
#